data_AF-A0A922CD50-F1
#
_entry.id   AF-A0A922CD50-F1
#
_cell.length_a   1.000
_cell.length_b   1.000
_cell.length_c   1.000
_cell.angle_alpha   90.00
_cell.angle_beta   90.00
_cell.angle_gamma   90.00
#
_symmetry.space_group_name_H-M   'P 1'
#
loop_
_entity.id
_entity.type
_entity.pdbx_description
1 polymer ?
#
loop_
_entity_poly.entity_id
_entity_poly.type
_entity_poly.pdbx_seq_one_letter_code
_entity_poly.pdbx_strand_id
1 'polypeptide(L)'
;MVRLKHEIAKKRPQMQRKKCFSIKTMSGHTAVAIIAKLHELKIESMSHPPYSLVLAPSFYYLFAKLKKMLSGKKIGPNGEEIAETEAYFEALDKSFYRKGIEILEKRWIDCITFEGDYLDK
;
A
#
# COMPACT_ATOMS: atom_id res chain seq x y z
N MET A 1 -1.03 12.80 9.06
CA MET A 1 0.06 13.31 8.17
C MET A 1 1.02 14.35 8.80
N VAL A 2 0.56 15.42 9.47
CA VAL A 2 1.46 16.45 10.05
C VAL A 2 2.36 15.88 11.15
N ARG A 3 1.78 15.03 12.02
CA ARG A 3 2.50 14.35 13.11
C ARG A 3 3.56 13.37 12.59
N LEU A 4 3.24 12.61 11.55
CA LEU A 4 4.18 11.69 10.88
C LEU A 4 5.36 12.43 10.24
N LYS A 5 5.09 13.53 9.52
CA LYS A 5 6.17 14.37 8.95
C LYS A 5 7.07 14.96 10.04
N HIS A 6 6.48 15.41 11.15
CA HIS A 6 7.21 15.95 12.29
C HIS A 6 8.09 14.90 12.97
N GLU A 7 7.56 13.69 13.20
CA GLU A 7 8.32 12.59 13.83
C GLU A 7 9.42 12.04 12.90
N ILE A 8 9.19 11.95 11.60
CA ILE A 8 10.24 11.61 10.62
C ILE A 8 11.32 12.70 10.61
N ALA A 9 10.94 13.97 10.61
CA ALA A 9 11.88 15.08 10.66
C ALA A 9 12.74 15.06 11.93
N LYS A 10 12.15 14.73 13.08
CA LYS A 10 12.82 14.71 14.38
C LYS A 10 13.70 13.47 14.60
N LYS A 11 13.21 12.28 14.26
CA LYS A 11 13.90 11.01 14.56
C LYS A 11 14.80 10.51 13.43
N ARG A 12 14.50 10.89 12.19
CA ARG A 12 15.18 10.38 10.98
C ARG A 12 15.26 11.46 9.89
N PRO A 13 15.97 12.57 10.15
CA PRO A 13 16.04 13.72 9.24
C PRO A 13 16.53 13.37 7.82
N GLN A 14 17.33 12.32 7.66
CA GLN A 14 17.81 11.80 6.38
C GLN A 14 16.70 11.22 5.47
N MET A 15 15.51 10.92 6.02
CA MET A 15 14.39 10.32 5.29
C MET A 15 13.42 11.36 4.73
N GLN A 16 13.62 12.66 5.00
CA GLN A 16 12.68 13.71 4.57
C GLN A 16 12.54 13.87 3.05
N ARG A 17 13.54 13.45 2.26
CA ARG A 17 13.53 13.54 0.78
C ARG A 17 13.41 12.18 0.08
N LYS A 18 13.29 11.08 0.82
CA LYS A 18 13.30 9.73 0.26
C LYS A 18 11.86 9.25 0.00
N LYS A 19 11.63 8.63 -1.17
CA LYS A 19 10.36 7.97 -1.47
C LYS A 19 10.31 6.67 -0.67
N CYS A 20 9.48 6.63 0.36
CA CYS A 20 9.23 5.41 1.13
C CYS A 20 8.06 4.66 0.48
N PHE A 21 8.29 3.41 0.09
CA PHE A 21 7.26 2.53 -0.46
C PHE A 21 7.02 1.37 0.50
N SER A 22 5.75 1.06 0.75
CA SER A 22 5.36 -0.18 1.43
C SER A 22 5.27 -1.28 0.37
N ILE A 23 6.28 -2.15 0.32
CA ILE A 23 6.27 -3.36 -0.51
C ILE A 23 5.92 -4.50 0.43
N LYS A 24 4.85 -5.25 0.11
CA LYS A 24 4.45 -6.40 0.91
C LYS A 24 5.50 -7.50 0.81
N THR A 25 6.00 -7.95 1.95
CA THR A 25 6.82 -9.16 2.09
C THR A 25 5.95 -10.40 1.85
N MET A 26 5.90 -10.86 0.61
CA MET A 26 5.60 -12.24 0.24
C MET A 26 6.88 -12.82 -0.38
N SER A 27 7.20 -14.08 -0.07
CA SER A 27 8.55 -14.67 -0.14
C SER A 27 9.33 -14.55 -1.45
N GLY A 28 8.71 -14.14 -2.56
CA GLY A 28 9.39 -13.82 -3.82
C GLY A 28 10.09 -12.46 -3.87
N HIS A 29 9.70 -11.49 -3.03
CA HIS A 29 10.25 -10.12 -3.05
C HIS A 29 11.52 -9.92 -2.21
N THR A 30 11.94 -10.95 -1.47
CA THR A 30 13.21 -10.99 -0.73
C THR A 30 14.37 -11.43 -1.62
N ALA A 31 14.11 -11.69 -2.92
CA ALA A 31 15.15 -12.01 -3.87
C ALA A 31 16.19 -10.88 -3.88
N VAL A 32 17.47 -11.24 -3.71
CA VAL A 32 18.61 -10.31 -3.64
C VAL A 32 18.59 -9.28 -4.77
N ALA A 33 18.13 -9.68 -5.97
CA ALA A 33 17.96 -8.80 -7.12
C ALA A 33 16.98 -7.64 -6.88
N ILE A 34 15.86 -7.87 -6.19
CA ILE A 34 14.87 -6.83 -5.87
C ILE A 34 15.44 -5.86 -4.83
N ILE A 35 16.10 -6.37 -3.80
CA ILE A 35 16.75 -5.54 -2.78
C ILE A 35 17.84 -4.68 -3.41
N ALA A 36 18.67 -5.25 -4.28
CA ALA A 36 19.69 -4.52 -5.03
C ALA A 36 19.09 -3.41 -5.90
N LYS A 37 17.99 -3.69 -6.61
CA LYS A 37 17.32 -2.69 -7.44
C LYS A 37 16.66 -1.57 -6.62
N LEU A 38 16.07 -1.90 -5.47
CA LEU A 38 15.52 -0.89 -4.55
C LEU A 38 16.61 0.03 -4.01
N HIS A 39 17.79 -0.53 -3.70
CA HIS A 39 18.95 0.25 -3.28
C HIS A 39 19.44 1.20 -4.38
N GLU A 40 19.57 0.71 -5.61
CA GLU A 40 19.95 1.53 -6.79
C GLU A 40 18.97 2.69 -7.00
N LEU A 41 17.66 2.41 -6.90
CA LEU A 41 16.59 3.40 -7.06
C LEU A 41 16.43 4.33 -5.84
N LYS A 42 17.24 4.16 -4.78
CA LYS A 42 17.16 4.90 -3.51
C LYS A 42 15.76 4.83 -2.88
N ILE A 43 15.08 3.71 -3.05
CA ILE A 43 13.77 3.43 -2.47
C ILE A 43 14.00 2.73 -1.13
N GLU A 44 13.53 3.34 -0.05
CA GLU A 44 13.59 2.72 1.27
C GLU A 44 12.40 1.79 1.46
N SER A 45 12.72 0.53 1.77
CA SER A 45 11.73 -0.48 2.17
C SER A 45 11.39 -0.30 3.66
N MET A 46 10.10 -0.29 3.96
CA MET A 46 9.62 -0.26 5.34
C MET A 46 9.57 -1.67 5.91
N SER A 47 10.13 -1.86 7.11
CA SER A 47 9.97 -3.11 7.86
C SER A 47 8.48 -3.37 8.12
N HIS A 48 8.00 -4.54 7.70
CA HIS A 48 6.64 -5.00 7.94
C HIS A 48 6.66 -6.40 8.56
N PRO A 49 5.78 -6.68 9.55
CA PRO A 49 5.61 -8.03 10.07
C PRO A 49 5.25 -9.00 8.94
N PRO A 50 5.74 -10.26 8.99
CA PRO A 50 5.33 -11.29 8.04
C PRO A 50 3.80 -11.42 8.05
N TYR A 51 3.19 -11.52 6.87
CA TYR A 51 1.74 -11.64 6.65
C TYR A 51 0.86 -10.43 7.04
N SER A 52 1.41 -9.24 7.27
CA SER A 52 0.63 -8.02 7.58
C SER A 52 -0.06 -7.37 6.36
N LEU A 53 -0.89 -8.16 5.66
CA LEU A 53 -1.83 -7.69 4.62
C LEU A 53 -2.66 -6.47 5.05
N VAL A 54 -2.96 -6.40 6.34
CA VAL A 54 -3.76 -5.36 6.99
C VAL A 54 -3.15 -3.96 6.85
N LEU A 55 -1.83 -3.86 6.66
CA LEU A 55 -1.11 -2.58 6.63
C LEU A 55 -0.80 -2.07 5.23
N ALA A 56 -1.09 -2.83 4.18
CA ALA A 56 -0.79 -2.42 2.82
C ALA A 56 -2.00 -1.69 2.19
N PRO A 57 -1.89 -0.39 1.83
CA PRO A 57 -2.98 0.37 1.23
C PRO A 57 -3.51 -0.23 -0.08
N SER A 58 -2.64 -0.93 -0.82
CA SER A 58 -3.04 -1.70 -2.00
C SER A 58 -4.07 -2.78 -1.65
N PHE A 59 -3.91 -3.49 -0.53
CA PHE A 59 -4.78 -4.59 -0.16
C PHE A 59 -6.09 -4.13 0.48
N TYR A 60 -6.03 -3.26 1.49
CA TYR A 60 -7.24 -2.88 2.23
C TYR A 60 -8.08 -1.80 1.54
N TYR A 61 -7.49 -1.02 0.63
CA TYR A 61 -8.18 0.09 -0.01
C TYR A 61 -8.31 -0.12 -1.51
N LEU A 62 -7.19 -0.21 -2.23
CA LEU A 62 -7.19 -0.26 -3.70
C LEU A 62 -7.90 -1.52 -4.22
N PHE A 63 -7.43 -2.70 -3.83
CA PHE A 63 -8.00 -3.97 -4.26
C PHE A 63 -9.38 -4.23 -3.66
N ALA A 64 -9.66 -3.74 -2.46
CA ALA A 64 -11.00 -3.80 -1.88
C ALA A 64 -12.03 -3.03 -2.74
N LYS A 65 -11.65 -1.87 -3.28
CA LYS A 65 -12.50 -1.08 -4.18
C LYS A 65 -12.56 -1.66 -5.59
N LEU A 66 -11.43 -2.14 -6.11
CA LEU A 66 -11.39 -2.85 -7.40
C LEU A 66 -12.29 -4.09 -7.38
N LYS A 67 -12.21 -4.91 -6.32
CA LYS A 67 -13.07 -6.09 -6.16
C LYS A 67 -14.55 -5.73 -6.14
N LYS A 68 -14.93 -4.58 -5.57
CA LYS A 68 -16.30 -4.07 -5.62
C LYS A 68 -16.70 -3.67 -7.04
N MET A 69 -15.81 -3.00 -7.77
CA MET A 69 -16.04 -2.62 -9.17
C MET A 69 -16.22 -3.85 -10.08
N LEU A 70 -15.42 -4.90 -9.87
CA LEU A 70 -15.49 -6.16 -10.62
C LEU A 70 -16.63 -7.07 -10.16
N SER A 71 -17.26 -6.79 -9.02
CA SER A 71 -18.30 -7.65 -8.47
C SER A 71 -19.51 -7.71 -9.40
N GLY A 72 -19.89 -8.92 -9.82
CA GLY A 72 -21.02 -9.15 -10.72
C GLY A 72 -20.71 -8.96 -12.20
N LYS A 73 -19.49 -8.55 -12.57
CA LYS A 73 -19.05 -8.50 -13.97
C LYS A 73 -18.56 -9.86 -14.43
N LYS A 74 -18.97 -10.27 -15.63
CA LYS A 74 -18.40 -11.44 -16.31
C LYS A 74 -17.23 -10.97 -17.16
N ILE A 75 -16.02 -11.41 -16.80
CA ILE A 75 -14.83 -11.13 -17.62
C ILE A 75 -14.94 -11.98 -18.89
N GLY A 76 -15.07 -11.30 -20.03
CA GLY A 76 -15.05 -11.94 -21.34
C GLY A 76 -13.63 -12.37 -21.75
N PRO A 77 -13.49 -13.30 -22.71
CA PRO A 77 -12.19 -13.85 -23.13
C PRO A 77 -11.29 -12.85 -23.87
N ASN A 78 -11.80 -11.67 -24.23
CA ASN A 78 -11.15 -10.76 -25.18
C ASN A 78 -10.25 -9.70 -24.52
N GLY A 79 -9.98 -9.78 -23.23
CA GLY A 79 -9.12 -8.82 -22.54
C GLY A 79 -9.77 -7.45 -22.26
N GLU A 80 -11.11 -7.34 -22.39
CA GLU A 80 -11.88 -6.13 -22.08
C GLU A 80 -11.69 -5.66 -20.62
N GLU A 81 -11.37 -6.59 -19.71
CA GLU A 81 -11.08 -6.29 -18.29
C GLU A 81 -9.90 -5.33 -18.13
N ILE A 82 -8.87 -5.42 -18.99
CA ILE A 82 -7.69 -4.56 -18.90
C ILE A 82 -8.08 -3.11 -19.18
N ALA A 83 -8.74 -2.88 -20.32
CA ALA A 83 -9.18 -1.54 -20.72
C ALA A 83 -10.19 -0.95 -19.72
N GLU A 84 -11.10 -1.77 -19.19
CA GLU A 84 -12.06 -1.34 -18.17
C GLU A 84 -11.38 -0.98 -16.84
N THR A 85 -10.38 -1.77 -16.44
CA THR A 85 -9.60 -1.51 -15.22
C THR A 85 -8.74 -0.25 -15.37
N GLU A 86 -8.14 -0.03 -16.54
CA GLU A 86 -7.39 1.19 -16.86
C GLU A 86 -8.30 2.42 -16.80
N ALA A 87 -9.43 2.39 -17.49
CA ALA A 87 -10.41 3.47 -17.47
C ALA A 87 -10.95 3.75 -16.05
N TYR A 88 -11.17 2.69 -15.25
CA TYR A 88 -11.56 2.84 -13.85
C TYR A 88 -10.52 3.61 -13.04
N PHE A 89 -9.23 3.27 -13.15
CA PHE A 89 -8.18 3.96 -12.40
C PHE A 89 -7.90 5.38 -12.90
N GLU A 90 -8.06 5.63 -14.20
CA GLU A 90 -7.91 6.95 -14.81
C GLU A 90 -9.02 7.91 -14.36
N ALA A 91 -10.23 7.40 -14.13
CA ALA A 91 -11.36 8.18 -13.60
C ALA A 91 -11.23 8.53 -12.10
N LEU A 92 -10.31 7.91 -11.36
CA LEU A 92 -10.15 8.20 -9.92
C LEU A 92 -9.32 9.46 -9.68
N ASP A 93 -9.88 10.36 -8.88
CA ASP A 93 -9.16 11.56 -8.45
C ASP A 93 -7.97 11.24 -7.52
N LYS A 94 -6.97 12.14 -7.49
CA LYS A 94 -5.80 12.04 -6.60
C LYS A 94 -6.19 11.93 -5.12
N SER A 95 -7.33 12.49 -4.71
CA SER A 95 -7.87 12.37 -3.36
C SER A 95 -8.23 10.94 -2.98
N PHE A 96 -8.60 10.08 -3.93
CA PHE A 96 -8.86 8.65 -3.69
C PHE A 96 -7.60 7.97 -3.12
N TYR A 97 -6.47 8.10 -3.81
CA TYR A 97 -5.21 7.52 -3.40
C TYR A 97 -4.71 8.11 -2.08
N ARG A 98 -4.89 9.43 -1.90
CA ARG A 98 -4.56 10.11 -0.64
C ARG A 98 -5.35 9.53 0.54
N LYS A 99 -6.66 9.35 0.37
CA LYS A 99 -7.53 8.78 1.41
C LYS A 99 -7.11 7.37 1.80
N GLY A 100 -6.73 6.55 0.82
CA GLY A 100 -6.14 5.24 1.06
C GLY A 100 -4.90 5.31 1.96
N ILE A 101 -3.98 6.23 1.67
CA ILE A 101 -2.75 6.42 2.48
C ILE A 101 -3.06 6.98 3.87
N GLU A 102 -4.02 7.90 4.00
CA GLU A 102 -4.38 8.51 5.29
C GLU A 102 -4.99 7.50 6.27
N ILE A 103 -5.68 6.47 5.78
CA ILE A 103 -6.21 5.37 6.60
C ILE A 103 -5.08 4.55 7.25
N LEU A 104 -3.87 4.57 6.69
CA LEU A 104 -2.72 3.83 7.23
C LEU A 104 -2.37 4.26 8.66
N GLU A 105 -2.47 5.56 8.97
CA GLU A 105 -2.18 6.09 10.31
C GLU A 105 -3.13 5.48 11.35
N LYS A 106 -4.43 5.39 11.02
CA LYS A 106 -5.42 4.74 11.88
C LYS A 106 -5.14 3.24 12.01
N ARG A 107 -4.89 2.53 10.91
CA ARG A 107 -4.62 1.07 10.92
C ARG A 107 -3.36 0.71 11.70
N TRP A 108 -2.35 1.59 11.73
CA TRP A 108 -1.19 1.43 12.59
C TRP A 108 -1.53 1.52 14.07
N ILE A 109 -2.34 2.52 14.45
CA ILE A 109 -2.81 2.67 15.83
C ILE A 109 -3.62 1.44 16.23
N ASP A 110 -4.59 1.04 15.40
CA ASP A 110 -5.43 -0.13 15.66
C ASP A 110 -4.55 -1.39 15.81
N CYS A 111 -3.60 -1.65 14.91
CA CYS A 111 -2.70 -2.81 14.99
C CYS A 111 -1.89 -2.86 16.31
N ILE A 112 -1.44 -1.70 16.80
CA ILE A 112 -0.76 -1.60 18.10
C ILE A 112 -1.74 -1.86 19.24
N THR A 113 -2.94 -1.27 19.19
CA THR A 113 -3.98 -1.42 20.21
C THR A 113 -4.48 -2.86 20.33
N PHE A 114 -4.53 -3.60 19.22
CA PHE A 114 -4.96 -5.00 19.20
C PHE A 114 -3.77 -5.97 19.35
N GLU A 115 -2.57 -5.52 19.73
CA GLU A 115 -1.38 -6.36 19.91
C GLU A 115 -1.02 -7.25 18.70
N GLY A 116 -1.42 -6.84 17.48
CA GLY A 116 -1.25 -7.62 16.26
C GLY A 116 -2.37 -8.59 15.92
N ASP A 117 -3.47 -8.64 16.69
CA ASP A 117 -4.68 -9.37 16.31
C ASP A 117 -5.35 -8.77 15.06
N TYR A 118 -6.06 -9.62 14.31
CA TYR A 118 -6.70 -9.25 13.05
C TYR A 118 -7.75 -8.13 13.25
N LEU A 119 -7.55 -7.01 12.55
CA LEU A 119 -8.42 -5.83 12.61
C LEU A 119 -9.76 -5.99 11.87
N ASP A 120 -9.96 -7.10 11.16
CA ASP A 120 -11.17 -7.34 10.38
C ASP A 120 -12.13 -8.24 11.19
N LYS A 121 -13.21 -7.63 11.69
CA LYS A 121 -14.49 -8.30 12.00
C LYS A 121 -15.52 -7.92 10.94
#